data_AF-A0A6P1T7N3-F1
#
_entry.id   AF-A0A6P1T7N3-F1
#
_cell.length_a   1.000
_cell.length_b   1.000
_cell.length_c   1.000
_cell.angle_alpha   90.00
_cell.angle_beta   90.00
_cell.angle_gamma   90.00
#
_symmetry.space_group_name_H-M   'P 1'
#
loop_
_entity.id
_entity.type
_entity.pdbx_description
1 polymer ?
#
loop_
_entity_poly.entity_id
_entity_poly.type
_entity_poly.pdbx_seq_one_letter_code
_entity_poly.pdbx_strand_id
1 'polypeptide(L)'
;MSNWITVCEFPLSEDLSAVAEFIHRHQLPMRISEENNCQCVASLAPQLVEPMQQLLERWRAGEVDLSQIQVHTYDADQPMPEPTPAPATDSGEGGEPGAQPDAPADAAAKPKPQQMVPPSVIPQWSLRQTPLSLILIALCFIGWFLQWSGLDSGLVISPQPPGDFNIPDSSLGQHIAASEFWRLWTPAMIHFSLPHALFNSLGIWIVGRSLEARAGTLLFTLLVLIVAPVANFLQFLWSPEIKFGGMSGVVYGMVGAVFVIQIWAPRWKDVPKSVIWLMIVWLVLCAIGVVEKIFSVGIANAAHIGGFAAGLLLALIFCAAGGARRYFSAGHGRTAEAISDSRKEF
;
A
#
# COMPACT_ATOMS: atom_id res chain seq x y z
N MET A 1 -18.22 16.19 -9.89
CA MET A 1 -18.45 15.08 -10.83
C MET A 1 -17.55 15.35 -12.03
N SER A 2 -16.60 14.47 -12.34
CA SER A 2 -15.74 14.67 -13.51
C SER A 2 -16.57 14.44 -14.77
N ASN A 3 -16.70 15.47 -15.62
CA ASN A 3 -17.56 15.42 -16.80
C ASN A 3 -16.79 14.75 -17.95
N TRP A 4 -17.09 13.49 -18.23
CA TRP A 4 -16.48 12.74 -19.33
C TRP A 4 -17.13 13.14 -20.65
N ILE A 5 -16.32 13.45 -21.66
CA ILE A 5 -16.79 13.81 -23.00
C ILE A 5 -16.62 12.59 -23.90
N THR A 6 -17.73 12.10 -24.47
CA THR A 6 -17.70 10.97 -25.43
C THR A 6 -16.95 11.38 -26.69
N VAL A 7 -15.99 10.54 -27.09
CA VAL A 7 -15.18 10.69 -28.31
C VAL A 7 -15.81 9.88 -29.44
N CYS A 8 -16.01 8.57 -29.23
CA CYS A 8 -16.62 7.66 -30.19
C CYS A 8 -17.42 6.56 -29.48
N GLU A 9 -18.40 6.00 -30.18
CA GLU A 9 -19.18 4.84 -29.76
C GLU A 9 -18.98 3.68 -30.74
N PHE A 10 -18.85 2.47 -30.22
CA PHE A 10 -18.62 1.25 -30.98
C PHE A 10 -19.65 0.17 -30.61
N PRO A 11 -20.03 -0.74 -31.53
CA PRO A 11 -20.80 -1.93 -31.19
C PRO A 11 -20.06 -2.80 -30.15
N LEU A 12 -20.79 -3.53 -29.31
CA LEU A 12 -20.20 -4.47 -28.34
C LEU A 12 -19.38 -5.60 -28.99
N SER A 13 -19.60 -5.87 -30.28
CA SER A 13 -18.87 -6.90 -31.04
C SER A 13 -17.52 -6.43 -31.57
N GLU A 14 -17.20 -5.13 -31.50
CA GLU A 14 -15.97 -4.57 -32.04
C GLU A 14 -14.81 -4.72 -31.04
N ASP A 15 -13.69 -5.28 -31.47
CA ASP A 15 -12.53 -5.48 -30.61
C ASP A 15 -11.74 -4.17 -30.45
N LEU A 16 -11.85 -3.54 -29.28
CA LEU A 16 -11.14 -2.32 -28.95
C LEU A 16 -9.77 -2.55 -28.27
N SER A 17 -9.23 -3.77 -28.31
CA SER A 17 -7.94 -4.09 -27.67
C SER A 17 -6.79 -3.20 -28.17
N ALA A 18 -6.73 -2.95 -29.47
CA ALA A 18 -5.71 -2.06 -30.06
C ALA A 18 -5.87 -0.59 -29.59
N VAL A 19 -7.12 -0.14 -29.41
CA VAL A 19 -7.42 1.20 -28.90
C VAL A 19 -7.05 1.30 -27.42
N ALA A 20 -7.42 0.29 -26.62
CA ALA A 20 -7.07 0.22 -25.21
C ALA A 20 -5.54 0.22 -25.00
N GLU A 21 -4.81 -0.55 -25.82
CA GLU A 21 -3.35 -0.60 -25.79
C GLU A 21 -2.73 0.73 -26.20
N PHE A 22 -3.26 1.40 -27.23
CA PHE A 22 -2.82 2.73 -27.63
C PHE A 22 -3.02 3.78 -26.53
N ILE A 23 -4.21 3.82 -25.92
CA ILE A 23 -4.54 4.73 -24.81
C ILE A 23 -3.60 4.50 -23.63
N HIS A 24 -3.36 3.23 -23.29
CA HIS A 24 -2.52 2.86 -22.17
C HIS A 24 -1.05 3.19 -22.41
N ARG A 25 -0.52 2.84 -23.59
CA ARG A 25 0.88 3.07 -23.99
C ARG A 25 1.26 4.55 -23.96
N HIS A 26 0.33 5.42 -24.36
CA HIS A 26 0.55 6.87 -24.39
C HIS A 26 -0.02 7.61 -23.17
N GLN A 27 -0.48 6.89 -22.15
CA GLN A 27 -1.04 7.44 -20.91
C GLN A 27 -2.12 8.52 -21.13
N LEU A 28 -2.95 8.35 -22.15
CA LEU A 28 -3.96 9.34 -22.51
C LEU A 28 -5.07 9.36 -21.44
N PRO A 29 -5.60 10.54 -21.06
CA PRO A 29 -6.66 10.68 -20.05
C PRO A 29 -8.03 10.28 -20.58
N MET A 30 -8.14 9.03 -21.06
CA MET A 30 -9.31 8.45 -21.69
C MET A 30 -9.71 7.14 -21.02
N ARG A 31 -10.98 6.77 -21.17
CA ARG A 31 -11.54 5.51 -20.71
C ARG A 31 -12.37 4.86 -21.81
N ILE A 32 -12.53 3.55 -21.70
CA ILE A 32 -13.52 2.78 -22.45
C ILE A 32 -14.54 2.26 -21.42
N SER A 33 -15.82 2.52 -21.64
CA SER A 33 -16.91 1.98 -20.81
C SER A 33 -17.98 1.33 -21.66
N GLU A 34 -18.70 0.35 -21.12
CA GLU A 34 -19.88 -0.21 -21.75
C GLU A 34 -21.12 0.48 -21.18
N GLU A 35 -21.82 1.24 -22.00
CA GLU A 35 -23.00 2.02 -21.63
C GLU A 35 -24.05 1.87 -22.74
N ASN A 36 -25.34 1.73 -22.41
CA ASN A 36 -26.43 1.70 -23.41
C ASN A 36 -26.26 0.72 -24.59
N ASN A 37 -25.68 -0.46 -24.35
CA ASN A 37 -25.44 -1.50 -25.37
C ASN A 37 -24.42 -1.10 -26.47
N CYS A 38 -23.53 -0.15 -26.17
CA CYS A 38 -22.35 0.19 -26.97
C CYS A 38 -21.10 0.32 -26.07
N GLN A 39 -19.92 0.27 -26.68
CA GLN A 39 -18.65 0.62 -26.05
C GLN A 39 -18.35 2.09 -26.33
N CYS A 40 -18.20 2.89 -25.28
CA CYS A 40 -17.97 4.32 -25.34
C CYS A 40 -16.51 4.64 -25.00
N VAL A 41 -15.79 5.29 -25.91
CA VAL A 41 -14.49 5.90 -25.63
C VAL A 41 -14.72 7.35 -25.21
N ALA A 42 -14.26 7.74 -24.02
CA ALA A 42 -14.48 9.08 -23.48
C ALA A 42 -13.19 9.69 -22.90
N SER A 43 -13.07 11.02 -22.95
CA SER A 43 -11.91 11.78 -22.46
C SER A 43 -12.30 12.80 -21.38
N LEU A 44 -11.39 13.04 -20.43
CA LEU A 44 -11.48 14.17 -19.49
C LEU A 44 -10.85 15.47 -20.05
N ALA A 45 -10.14 15.37 -21.17
CA ALA A 45 -9.44 16.48 -21.82
C ALA A 45 -10.16 16.87 -23.13
N PRO A 46 -10.87 18.02 -23.19
CA PRO A 46 -11.61 18.46 -24.38
C PRO A 46 -10.74 18.57 -25.64
N GLN A 47 -9.49 19.01 -25.49
CA GLN A 47 -8.54 19.17 -26.58
C GLN A 47 -8.13 17.85 -27.26
N LEU A 48 -8.37 16.71 -26.60
CA LEU A 48 -8.04 15.39 -27.14
C LEU A 48 -9.21 14.78 -27.94
N VAL A 49 -10.43 15.31 -27.78
CA VAL A 49 -11.65 14.71 -28.33
C VAL A 49 -11.61 14.67 -29.86
N GLU A 50 -11.41 15.81 -30.52
CA GLU A 50 -11.41 15.88 -31.98
C GLU A 50 -10.23 15.11 -32.63
N PRO A 51 -8.96 15.27 -32.17
CA PRO A 51 -7.85 14.49 -32.73
C PRO A 51 -8.02 12.99 -32.55
N MET A 52 -8.54 12.55 -31.40
CA MET A 52 -8.76 11.14 -31.14
C MET A 52 -9.91 10.57 -31.96
N GLN A 53 -10.99 11.33 -32.14
CA GLN A 53 -12.10 10.91 -33.00
C GLN A 53 -11.62 10.66 -34.43
N GLN A 54 -10.87 11.60 -35.02
CA GLN A 54 -10.31 11.45 -36.36
C GLN A 54 -9.36 10.25 -36.46
N LEU A 55 -8.53 10.04 -35.42
CA LEU A 55 -7.62 8.91 -35.38
C LEU A 55 -8.36 7.56 -35.35
N LEU A 56 -9.38 7.45 -34.51
CA LEU A 56 -10.16 6.22 -34.36
C LEU A 56 -10.98 5.91 -35.61
N GLU A 57 -11.51 6.92 -36.30
CA GLU A 57 -12.19 6.74 -37.59
C GLU A 57 -11.23 6.17 -38.66
N ARG A 58 -10.00 6.71 -38.76
CA ARG A 58 -8.99 6.22 -39.70
C ARG A 58 -8.45 4.84 -39.35
N TRP A 59 -8.30 4.54 -38.06
CA TRP A 59 -7.97 3.18 -37.60
C TRP A 59 -9.07 2.19 -37.98
N ARG A 60 -10.34 2.54 -37.79
CA ARG A 60 -11.50 1.71 -38.15
C ARG A 60 -11.60 1.47 -39.66
N ALA A 61 -11.19 2.45 -40.46
CA ALA A 61 -11.07 2.32 -41.91
C ALA A 61 -9.87 1.48 -42.37
N GLY A 62 -8.99 1.06 -41.45
CA GLY A 62 -7.77 0.30 -41.74
C GLY A 62 -6.66 1.15 -42.37
N GLU A 63 -6.79 2.47 -42.35
CA GLU A 63 -5.81 3.40 -42.94
C GLU A 63 -4.60 3.62 -42.04
N VAL A 64 -4.74 3.33 -40.75
CA VAL A 64 -3.74 3.63 -39.73
C VAL A 64 -3.60 2.45 -38.79
N ASP A 65 -2.38 2.00 -38.57
CA ASP A 65 -2.04 1.07 -37.50
C ASP A 65 -1.64 1.84 -36.24
N LEU A 66 -2.46 1.74 -35.18
CA LEU A 66 -2.20 2.38 -33.88
C LEU A 66 -0.86 1.94 -33.28
N SER A 67 -0.33 0.76 -33.62
CA SER A 67 0.98 0.29 -33.14
C SER A 67 2.13 1.19 -33.58
N GLN A 68 2.01 1.82 -34.75
CA GLN A 68 3.04 2.65 -35.38
C GLN A 68 2.96 4.13 -35.00
N ILE A 69 1.92 4.54 -34.25
CA ILE A 69 1.70 5.95 -33.91
C ILE A 69 2.48 6.35 -32.66
N GLN A 70 3.23 7.44 -32.79
CA GLN A 70 3.89 8.13 -31.69
C GLN A 70 3.07 9.36 -31.29
N VAL A 71 2.84 9.53 -29.99
CA VAL A 71 2.19 10.73 -29.44
C VAL A 71 3.27 11.59 -28.81
N HIS A 72 3.41 12.82 -29.30
CA HIS A 72 4.30 13.81 -28.72
C HIS A 72 3.49 14.80 -27.89
N THR A 73 3.80 14.90 -26.60
CA THR A 73 3.24 15.93 -25.72
C THR A 73 4.12 17.17 -25.80
N TYR A 74 3.58 18.25 -26.36
CA TYR A 74 4.26 19.55 -26.37
C TYR A 74 3.83 20.36 -25.16
N ASP A 75 4.81 20.83 -24.40
CA ASP A 75 4.59 21.84 -23.38
C ASP A 75 4.36 23.18 -24.11
N ALA A 76 3.29 23.91 -23.75
CA ALA A 76 2.88 25.11 -24.49
C ALA A 76 3.95 26.23 -24.53
N ASP A 77 4.98 26.13 -23.67
CA ASP A 77 6.11 27.05 -23.58
C ASP A 77 7.34 26.60 -24.42
N GLN A 78 7.28 25.49 -25.15
CA GLN A 78 8.35 25.02 -26.04
C GLN A 78 7.99 25.18 -27.52
N PRO A 79 8.90 25.69 -28.37
CA PRO A 79 8.64 25.80 -29.80
C PRO A 79 8.45 24.41 -30.41
N MET A 80 7.38 24.27 -31.21
CA MET A 80 7.07 23.06 -31.97
C MET A 80 8.29 22.67 -32.84
N PRO A 81 8.82 21.44 -32.75
CA PRO A 81 9.82 20.97 -33.69
C PRO A 81 9.19 20.83 -35.09
N GLU A 82 9.97 21.21 -36.11
CA GLU A 82 9.53 21.12 -37.50
C GLU A 82 9.19 19.66 -37.88
N PRO A 83 8.14 19.44 -38.69
CA PRO A 83 7.78 18.11 -39.14
C PRO A 83 8.88 17.55 -40.06
N THR A 84 9.50 16.45 -39.63
CA THR A 84 10.46 15.69 -40.44
C THR A 84 9.76 15.18 -41.70
N PRO A 85 10.31 15.38 -42.92
CA PRO A 85 9.68 14.88 -44.13
C PRO A 85 9.71 13.35 -44.17
N ALA A 86 8.60 12.76 -44.64
CA ALA A 86 8.43 11.33 -44.80
C ALA A 86 9.51 10.73 -45.75
N PRO A 87 9.93 9.47 -45.56
CA PRO A 87 10.86 8.84 -46.48
C PRO A 87 10.20 8.66 -47.85
N ALA A 88 10.92 9.06 -48.89
CA ALA A 88 10.50 8.91 -50.28
C ALA A 88 10.35 7.42 -50.64
N THR A 89 9.23 7.10 -51.28
CA THR A 89 9.01 5.84 -51.99
C THR A 89 9.92 5.79 -53.20
N ASP A 90 10.90 4.90 -53.21
CA ASP A 90 11.68 4.60 -54.41
C ASP A 90 11.01 3.46 -55.18
N SER A 91 10.64 3.78 -56.41
CA SER A 91 10.12 2.88 -57.44
C SER A 91 11.24 2.57 -58.42
N GLY A 92 11.70 1.31 -58.45
CA GLY A 92 12.69 0.87 -59.42
C GLY A 92 12.66 -0.65 -59.62
N GLU A 93 12.14 -1.07 -60.77
CA GLU A 93 12.05 -2.45 -61.25
C GLU A 93 13.43 -3.03 -61.65
N GLY A 94 13.57 -4.36 -61.54
CA GLY A 94 14.29 -5.18 -62.53
C GLY A 94 15.56 -5.91 -62.06
N GLY A 95 15.50 -7.25 -61.96
CA GLY A 95 16.67 -8.14 -61.98
C GLY A 95 16.48 -9.49 -61.25
N GLU A 96 16.22 -10.57 -61.99
CA GLU A 96 16.14 -11.97 -61.51
C GLU A 96 17.54 -12.60 -61.19
N PRO A 97 17.69 -13.94 -61.00
CA PRO A 97 17.57 -14.62 -59.72
C PRO A 97 18.88 -15.37 -59.35
N GLY A 98 19.25 -15.42 -58.07
CA GLY A 98 20.39 -16.27 -57.71
C GLY A 98 20.77 -16.28 -56.24
N ALA A 99 20.99 -17.50 -55.76
CA ALA A 99 21.73 -17.88 -54.56
C ALA A 99 21.04 -17.61 -53.21
N GLN A 100 20.41 -18.67 -52.74
CA GLN A 100 20.13 -18.95 -51.34
C GLN A 100 21.44 -19.23 -50.58
N PRO A 101 21.62 -18.67 -49.38
CA PRO A 101 22.39 -19.34 -48.34
C PRO A 101 21.58 -19.48 -47.06
N ASP A 102 21.48 -20.74 -46.64
CA ASP A 102 21.30 -21.29 -45.29
C ASP A 102 20.95 -20.32 -44.14
N ALA A 103 19.74 -20.52 -43.61
CA ALA A 103 19.27 -19.95 -42.36
C ALA A 103 19.99 -20.60 -41.15
N PRO A 104 20.46 -19.83 -40.16
CA PRO A 104 20.64 -20.35 -38.82
C PRO A 104 19.29 -20.31 -38.09
N ALA A 105 18.84 -21.48 -37.66
CA ALA A 105 17.71 -21.64 -36.77
C ALA A 105 18.08 -21.16 -35.36
N ASP A 106 17.82 -19.90 -35.07
CA ASP A 106 17.64 -19.41 -33.70
C ASP A 106 16.26 -18.75 -33.62
N ALA A 107 15.25 -19.59 -33.35
CA ALA A 107 13.94 -19.14 -32.94
C ALA A 107 14.06 -18.50 -31.55
N ALA A 108 14.41 -17.22 -31.53
CA ALA A 108 14.30 -16.39 -30.33
C ALA A 108 12.85 -16.46 -29.84
N ALA A 109 12.65 -17.17 -28.72
CA ALA A 109 11.36 -17.31 -28.09
C ALA A 109 10.80 -15.90 -27.80
N LYS A 110 9.69 -15.54 -28.45
CA LYS A 110 8.97 -14.30 -28.16
C LYS A 110 8.72 -14.22 -26.66
N PRO A 111 9.06 -13.11 -25.97
CA PRO A 111 8.78 -12.98 -24.55
C PRO A 111 7.27 -13.14 -24.35
N LYS A 112 6.88 -14.07 -23.46
CA LYS A 112 5.47 -14.25 -23.09
C LYS A 112 4.92 -12.91 -22.62
N PRO A 113 3.73 -12.48 -23.10
CA PRO A 113 3.10 -11.26 -22.62
C PRO A 113 2.96 -11.36 -21.09
N GLN A 114 3.67 -10.50 -20.37
CA GLN A 114 3.55 -10.40 -18.93
C GLN A 114 2.12 -9.93 -18.65
N GLN A 115 1.29 -10.81 -18.08
CA GLN A 115 -0.02 -10.42 -17.56
C GLN A 115 0.20 -9.27 -16.56
N MET A 116 -0.17 -8.04 -16.95
CA MET A 116 -0.16 -6.92 -16.04
C MET A 116 -1.26 -7.16 -15.01
N VAL A 117 -0.84 -7.56 -13.80
CA VAL A 117 -1.70 -7.61 -12.62
C VAL A 117 -2.23 -6.18 -12.40
N PRO A 118 -3.55 -5.98 -12.21
CA PRO A 118 -4.10 -4.64 -11.96
C PRO A 118 -3.35 -3.99 -10.79
N PRO A 119 -3.07 -2.67 -10.84
CA PRO A 119 -2.32 -2.00 -9.80
C PRO A 119 -3.07 -2.15 -8.46
N SER A 120 -2.46 -2.90 -7.55
CA SER A 120 -2.99 -3.06 -6.19
C SER A 120 -3.10 -1.69 -5.53
N VAL A 121 -4.26 -1.40 -4.93
CA VAL A 121 -4.50 -0.16 -4.16
C VAL A 121 -3.56 -0.06 -2.95
N ILE A 122 -3.05 -1.20 -2.48
CA ILE A 122 -2.03 -1.30 -1.44
C ILE A 122 -0.66 -1.47 -2.13
N PRO A 123 0.33 -0.60 -1.87
CA PRO A 123 1.66 -0.73 -2.44
C PRO A 123 2.29 -2.06 -2.09
N GLN A 124 3.01 -2.64 -3.05
CA GLN A 124 3.80 -3.82 -2.78
C GLN A 124 5.21 -3.40 -2.38
N TRP A 125 5.59 -3.80 -1.17
CA TRP A 125 6.95 -3.63 -0.67
C TRP A 125 7.71 -4.94 -0.82
N SER A 126 9.01 -4.87 -1.11
CA SER A 126 9.86 -6.04 -1.01
C SER A 126 9.86 -6.55 0.43
N LEU A 127 9.84 -7.87 0.64
CA LEU A 127 9.88 -8.45 1.98
C LEU A 127 11.14 -8.00 2.75
N ARG A 128 12.24 -7.73 2.04
CA ARG A 128 13.50 -7.24 2.61
C ARG A 128 13.43 -5.79 3.09
N GLN A 129 12.47 -5.00 2.60
CA GLN A 129 12.30 -3.60 3.01
C GLN A 129 11.48 -3.46 4.29
N THR A 130 10.72 -4.50 4.66
CA THR A 130 9.81 -4.46 5.81
C THR A 130 10.01 -5.67 6.75
N PRO A 131 11.25 -5.96 7.17
CA PRO A 131 11.53 -7.16 7.97
C PRO A 131 10.81 -7.16 9.32
N LEU A 132 10.71 -6.01 10.01
CA LEU A 132 10.07 -5.97 11.32
C LEU A 132 8.57 -6.22 11.20
N SER A 133 7.90 -5.68 10.19
CA SER A 133 6.48 -5.94 9.95
C SER A 133 6.19 -7.43 9.77
N LEU A 134 7.08 -8.15 9.08
CA LEU A 134 6.95 -9.60 8.89
C LEU A 134 7.20 -10.37 10.20
N ILE A 135 8.18 -9.93 11.00
CA ILE A 135 8.42 -10.49 12.33
C ILE A 135 7.18 -10.28 13.21
N LEU A 136 6.62 -9.08 13.26
CA LEU A 136 5.42 -8.78 14.04
C LEU A 136 4.22 -9.64 13.63
N ILE A 137 4.01 -9.83 12.32
CA ILE A 137 2.98 -10.75 11.81
C ILE A 137 3.25 -12.18 12.29
N ALA A 138 4.48 -12.68 12.18
CA ALA A 138 4.83 -14.01 12.69
C ALA A 138 4.58 -14.12 14.20
N LEU A 139 4.91 -13.09 14.97
CA LEU A 139 4.66 -13.03 16.41
C LEU A 139 3.17 -13.07 16.75
N CYS A 140 2.28 -12.51 15.92
CA CYS A 140 0.83 -12.65 16.12
C CYS A 140 0.39 -14.13 16.11
N PHE A 141 0.88 -14.92 15.15
CA PHE A 141 0.54 -16.34 15.05
C PHE A 141 1.25 -17.21 16.08
N ILE A 142 2.52 -16.91 16.39
CA ILE A 142 3.25 -17.59 17.46
C ILE A 142 2.55 -17.35 18.80
N GLY A 143 2.19 -16.11 19.12
CA GLY A 143 1.51 -15.81 20.38
C GLY A 143 0.07 -16.33 20.43
N TRP A 144 -0.63 -16.42 19.30
CA TRP A 144 -1.88 -17.19 19.23
C TRP A 144 -1.66 -18.67 19.58
N PHE A 145 -0.63 -19.29 19.01
CA PHE A 145 -0.31 -20.70 19.28
C PHE A 145 0.11 -20.93 20.73
N LEU A 146 0.91 -20.04 21.31
CA LEU A 146 1.30 -20.10 22.72
C LEU A 146 0.09 -19.99 23.65
N GLN A 147 -0.81 -19.05 23.37
CA GLN A 147 -2.08 -18.89 24.10
C GLN A 147 -2.97 -20.11 23.98
N TRP A 148 -3.12 -20.67 22.78
CA TRP A 148 -3.90 -21.88 22.54
C TRP A 148 -3.33 -23.10 23.26
N SER A 149 -2.01 -23.17 23.37
CA SER A 149 -1.28 -24.23 24.08
C SER A 149 -1.16 -24.01 25.60
N GLY A 150 -1.66 -22.90 26.13
CA GLY A 150 -1.56 -22.54 27.56
C GLY A 150 -0.17 -22.14 28.05
N LEU A 151 0.73 -21.72 27.15
CA LEU A 151 2.13 -21.38 27.44
C LEU A 151 2.38 -19.86 27.53
N ASP A 152 1.34 -19.08 27.79
CA ASP A 152 1.40 -17.62 27.75
C ASP A 152 1.56 -16.94 29.13
N SER A 153 1.45 -17.72 30.22
CA SER A 153 1.46 -17.20 31.61
C SER A 153 2.72 -16.40 31.95
N GLY A 154 3.88 -16.73 31.36
CA GLY A 154 5.14 -15.98 31.53
C GLY A 154 5.24 -14.69 30.71
N LEU A 155 4.28 -14.44 29.81
CA LEU A 155 4.31 -13.38 28.81
C LEU A 155 3.22 -12.32 29.03
N VAL A 156 2.18 -12.62 29.79
CA VAL A 156 1.09 -11.67 30.09
C VAL A 156 1.30 -11.01 31.45
N ILE A 157 0.61 -9.89 31.69
CA ILE A 157 0.46 -9.40 33.07
C ILE A 157 -0.63 -10.25 33.72
N SER A 158 -0.32 -10.85 34.87
CA SER A 158 -1.30 -11.68 35.59
C SER A 158 -2.51 -10.83 36.00
N PRO A 159 -3.74 -11.32 35.83
CA PRO A 159 -4.92 -10.64 36.35
C PRO A 159 -4.87 -10.54 37.87
N GLN A 160 -5.34 -9.43 38.42
CA GLN A 160 -5.53 -9.25 39.87
C GLN A 160 -6.97 -9.63 40.24
N PRO A 161 -7.22 -10.85 40.74
CA PRO A 161 -8.58 -11.22 41.17
C PRO A 161 -9.05 -10.31 42.32
N PRO A 162 -10.32 -9.87 42.31
CA PRO A 162 -10.86 -9.09 43.41
C PRO A 162 -10.95 -9.93 44.69
N GLY A 163 -10.43 -9.42 45.81
CA GLY A 163 -10.49 -10.05 47.13
C GLY A 163 -9.77 -9.22 48.21
N ASP A 164 -10.09 -9.50 49.48
CA ASP A 164 -9.52 -8.78 50.65
C ASP A 164 -8.04 -9.10 50.93
N PHE A 165 -7.48 -10.08 50.22
CA PHE A 165 -6.08 -10.49 50.36
C PHE A 165 -5.32 -10.25 49.06
N ASN A 166 -4.28 -9.42 49.13
CA ASN A 166 -3.28 -9.31 48.07
C ASN A 166 -2.63 -10.69 47.88
N ILE A 167 -2.90 -11.33 46.74
CA ILE A 167 -2.14 -12.51 46.33
C ILE A 167 -0.71 -12.03 46.03
N PRO A 168 0.34 -12.61 46.64
CA PRO A 168 1.69 -12.40 46.18
C PRO A 168 1.76 -12.79 44.69
N ASP A 169 2.32 -11.93 43.84
CA ASP A 169 2.63 -12.19 42.41
C ASP A 169 1.53 -11.90 41.36
N SER A 170 0.48 -11.13 41.66
CA SER A 170 -0.60 -10.81 40.70
C SER A 170 -0.59 -9.38 40.15
N SER A 171 0.20 -8.46 40.72
CA SER A 171 0.21 -7.05 40.28
C SER A 171 1.41 -6.71 39.39
N LEU A 172 1.21 -5.81 38.43
CA LEU A 172 2.29 -5.28 37.59
C LEU A 172 3.48 -4.78 38.42
N GLY A 173 3.23 -4.17 39.59
CA GLY A 173 4.27 -3.73 40.51
C GLY A 173 5.15 -4.87 41.06
N GLN A 174 4.55 -6.02 41.38
CA GLN A 174 5.29 -7.20 41.82
C GLN A 174 6.11 -7.81 40.68
N HIS A 175 5.54 -7.93 39.48
CA HIS A 175 6.27 -8.39 38.30
C HIS A 175 7.49 -7.50 38.01
N ILE A 176 7.33 -6.18 38.11
CA ILE A 176 8.45 -5.22 37.98
C ILE A 176 9.48 -5.43 39.09
N ALA A 177 9.06 -5.62 40.34
CA ALA A 177 9.96 -5.89 41.45
C ALA A 177 10.74 -7.22 41.28
N ALA A 178 10.12 -8.22 40.62
CA ALA A 178 10.73 -9.49 40.23
C ALA A 178 11.57 -9.40 38.93
N SER A 179 11.83 -8.20 38.42
CA SER A 179 12.56 -7.95 37.17
C SER A 179 11.90 -8.48 35.89
N GLU A 180 10.59 -8.72 35.91
CA GLU A 180 9.82 -9.21 34.76
C GLU A 180 9.30 -8.07 33.86
N PHE A 181 10.16 -7.09 33.55
CA PHE A 181 9.80 -5.89 32.80
C PHE A 181 9.26 -6.20 31.39
N TRP A 182 9.67 -7.32 30.79
CA TRP A 182 9.21 -7.75 29.46
C TRP A 182 7.68 -7.88 29.39
N ARG A 183 7.00 -8.11 30.52
CA ARG A 183 5.53 -8.17 30.62
C ARG A 183 4.83 -6.86 30.26
N LEU A 184 5.55 -5.74 30.14
CA LEU A 184 5.01 -4.51 29.53
C LEU A 184 4.89 -4.62 28.00
N TRP A 185 5.73 -5.43 27.34
CA TRP A 185 5.75 -5.58 25.88
C TRP A 185 5.07 -6.85 25.40
N THR A 186 5.37 -7.98 26.03
CA THR A 186 4.97 -9.32 25.57
C THR A 186 3.46 -9.57 25.48
N PRO A 187 2.55 -8.92 26.25
CA PRO A 187 1.12 -9.05 26.02
C PRO A 187 0.70 -8.68 24.61
N ALA A 188 1.42 -7.78 23.93
CA ALA A 188 1.13 -7.39 22.54
C ALA A 188 1.27 -8.56 21.54
N MET A 189 1.95 -9.64 21.92
CA MET A 189 2.15 -10.82 21.07
C MET A 189 1.02 -11.86 21.25
N ILE A 190 0.34 -11.86 22.40
CA ILE A 190 -0.62 -12.90 22.79
C ILE A 190 -1.99 -12.65 22.15
N HIS A 191 -2.54 -13.66 21.47
CA HIS A 191 -3.83 -13.53 20.77
C HIS A 191 -4.80 -14.64 21.18
N PHE A 192 -5.99 -14.26 21.64
CA PHE A 192 -7.00 -15.20 22.17
C PHE A 192 -7.83 -15.93 21.11
N SER A 193 -7.69 -15.56 19.84
CA SER A 193 -8.36 -16.24 18.73
C SER A 193 -7.60 -16.06 17.42
N LEU A 194 -7.78 -17.00 16.49
CA LEU A 194 -7.16 -16.91 15.18
C LEU A 194 -7.66 -15.69 14.37
N PRO A 195 -8.97 -15.35 14.36
CA PRO A 195 -9.43 -14.11 13.73
C PRO A 195 -8.77 -12.86 14.30
N HIS A 196 -8.55 -12.80 15.63
CA HIS A 196 -7.87 -11.67 16.25
C HIS A 196 -6.42 -11.52 15.74
N ALA A 197 -5.67 -12.62 15.64
CA ALA A 197 -4.32 -12.62 15.07
C ALA A 197 -4.32 -12.22 13.58
N LEU A 198 -5.31 -12.68 12.80
CA LEU A 198 -5.46 -12.35 11.38
C LEU A 198 -5.71 -10.85 11.16
N PHE A 199 -6.66 -10.24 11.89
CA PHE A 199 -6.97 -8.83 11.73
C PHE A 199 -5.82 -7.91 12.18
N ASN A 200 -5.10 -8.26 13.24
CA ASN A 200 -3.89 -7.52 13.63
C ASN A 200 -2.79 -7.66 12.57
N SER A 201 -2.59 -8.87 12.04
CA SER A 201 -1.63 -9.11 10.96
C SER A 201 -1.98 -8.33 9.69
N LEU A 202 -3.26 -8.22 9.36
CA LEU A 202 -3.73 -7.39 8.23
C LEU A 202 -3.44 -5.91 8.46
N GLY A 203 -3.69 -5.40 9.67
CA GLY A 203 -3.35 -4.03 10.05
C GLY A 203 -1.84 -3.74 9.91
N ILE A 204 -0.99 -4.66 10.36
CA ILE A 204 0.47 -4.56 10.22
C ILE A 204 0.87 -4.64 8.75
N TRP A 205 0.25 -5.53 7.97
CA TRP A 205 0.54 -5.70 6.55
C TRP A 205 0.25 -4.43 5.74
N ILE A 206 -0.89 -3.78 6.00
CA ILE A 206 -1.31 -2.59 5.25
C ILE A 206 -0.59 -1.34 5.78
N VAL A 207 -0.65 -1.12 7.10
CA VAL A 207 -0.19 0.12 7.74
C VAL A 207 1.28 0.02 8.14
N GLY A 208 1.64 -1.05 8.86
CA GLY A 208 2.99 -1.26 9.38
C GLY A 208 4.05 -1.32 8.29
N ARG A 209 3.84 -2.12 7.24
CA ARG A 209 4.79 -2.22 6.11
C ARG A 209 5.01 -0.88 5.42
N SER A 210 3.94 -0.10 5.23
CA SER A 210 4.01 1.22 4.59
C SER A 210 4.77 2.23 5.45
N LEU A 211 4.60 2.19 6.77
CA LEU A 211 5.39 2.99 7.70
C LEU A 211 6.87 2.57 7.67
N GLU A 212 7.14 1.27 7.78
CA GLU A 212 8.49 0.72 7.82
C GLU A 212 9.28 1.02 6.53
N ALA A 213 8.66 0.81 5.37
CA ALA A 213 9.32 1.03 4.08
C ALA A 213 9.72 2.49 3.86
N ARG A 214 8.96 3.44 4.41
CA ARG A 214 9.20 4.88 4.24
C ARG A 214 10.09 5.47 5.32
N ALA A 215 9.84 5.15 6.60
CA ALA A 215 10.64 5.64 7.70
C ALA A 215 11.97 4.89 7.87
N GLY A 216 12.01 3.63 7.44
CA GLY A 216 13.08 2.69 7.73
C GLY A 216 12.82 1.89 9.01
N THR A 217 13.37 0.68 9.07
CA THR A 217 13.14 -0.29 10.15
C THR A 217 13.47 0.25 11.53
N LEU A 218 14.53 1.06 11.70
CA LEU A 218 14.90 1.61 13.01
C LEU A 218 13.79 2.48 13.62
N LEU A 219 13.26 3.44 12.86
CA LEU A 219 12.22 4.34 13.34
C LEU A 219 10.90 3.60 13.58
N PHE A 220 10.58 2.63 12.72
CA PHE A 220 9.43 1.76 12.92
C PHE A 220 9.58 0.88 14.18
N THR A 221 10.79 0.40 14.46
CA THR A 221 11.10 -0.35 15.69
C THR A 221 10.87 0.51 16.93
N LEU A 222 11.35 1.76 16.93
CA LEU A 222 11.14 2.69 18.05
C LEU A 222 9.65 2.98 18.27
N LEU A 223 8.88 3.19 17.20
CA LEU A 223 7.43 3.34 17.29
C LEU A 223 6.80 2.15 18.01
N VAL A 224 7.12 0.92 17.59
CA VAL A 224 6.57 -0.31 18.18
C VAL A 224 6.99 -0.48 19.63
N LEU A 225 8.29 -0.30 19.93
CA LEU A 225 8.85 -0.48 21.27
C LEU A 225 8.33 0.54 22.29
N ILE A 226 7.93 1.74 21.85
CA ILE A 226 7.35 2.75 22.73
C ILE A 226 5.83 2.57 22.87
N VAL A 227 5.12 2.27 21.77
CA VAL A 227 3.66 2.16 21.78
C VAL A 227 3.19 0.93 22.55
N ALA A 228 3.84 -0.24 22.37
CA ALA A 228 3.44 -1.48 23.03
C ALA A 228 3.31 -1.37 24.56
N PRO A 229 4.33 -0.88 25.30
CA PRO A 229 4.25 -0.76 26.76
C PRO A 229 3.23 0.30 27.19
N VAL A 230 3.08 1.41 26.46
CA VAL A 230 2.06 2.43 26.78
C VAL A 230 0.65 1.85 26.65
N ALA A 231 0.36 1.15 25.56
CA ALA A 231 -0.94 0.51 25.35
C ALA A 231 -1.24 -0.54 26.43
N ASN A 232 -0.29 -1.44 26.70
CA ASN A 232 -0.48 -2.50 27.69
C ASN A 232 -0.60 -1.94 29.12
N PHE A 233 0.21 -0.93 29.46
CA PHE A 233 0.13 -0.29 30.76
C PHE A 233 -1.22 0.39 30.99
N LEU A 234 -1.71 1.15 30.01
CA LEU A 234 -3.02 1.80 30.12
C LEU A 234 -4.18 0.80 30.22
N GLN A 235 -4.09 -0.33 29.52
CA GLN A 235 -5.08 -1.39 29.66
C GLN A 235 -5.07 -2.02 31.05
N PHE A 236 -3.88 -2.29 31.58
CA PHE A 236 -3.73 -2.81 32.94
C PHE A 236 -4.27 -1.83 33.98
N LEU A 237 -4.05 -0.52 33.84
CA LEU A 237 -4.61 0.47 34.75
C LEU A 237 -6.14 0.54 34.68
N TRP A 238 -6.74 0.26 33.53
CA TRP A 238 -8.18 0.35 33.32
C TRP A 238 -8.94 -0.88 33.84
N SER A 239 -8.37 -2.07 33.63
CA SER A 239 -8.98 -3.35 34.04
C SER A 239 -7.91 -4.33 34.52
N PRO A 240 -7.32 -4.10 35.71
CA PRO A 240 -6.25 -4.95 36.25
C PRO A 240 -6.69 -6.39 36.52
N GLU A 241 -7.98 -6.64 36.66
CA GLU A 241 -8.60 -7.94 36.91
C GLU A 241 -8.79 -8.82 35.67
N ILE A 242 -8.51 -8.29 34.48
CA ILE A 242 -8.76 -8.99 33.21
C ILE A 242 -7.45 -9.38 32.55
N LYS A 243 -7.39 -10.63 32.05
CA LYS A 243 -6.31 -11.06 31.15
C LYS A 243 -6.51 -10.44 29.78
N PHE A 244 -5.52 -9.68 29.31
CA PHE A 244 -5.56 -9.02 28.01
C PHE A 244 -4.30 -9.29 27.18
N GLY A 245 -4.33 -8.93 25.90
CA GLY A 245 -3.27 -9.19 24.95
C GLY A 245 -3.69 -8.92 23.51
N GLY A 246 -2.70 -8.78 22.65
CA GLY A 246 -2.85 -8.65 21.21
C GLY A 246 -2.16 -7.40 20.66
N MET A 247 -1.81 -7.45 19.38
CA MET A 247 -1.01 -6.38 18.76
C MET A 247 -1.84 -5.14 18.42
N SER A 248 -3.14 -5.17 18.67
CA SER A 248 -4.11 -4.14 18.30
C SER A 248 -3.80 -2.76 18.88
N GLY A 249 -3.27 -2.67 20.11
CA GLY A 249 -2.78 -1.39 20.67
C GLY A 249 -1.62 -0.79 19.84
N VAL A 250 -0.68 -1.62 19.41
CA VAL A 250 0.42 -1.21 18.52
C VAL A 250 -0.10 -0.81 17.15
N VAL A 251 -1.02 -1.59 16.58
CA VAL A 251 -1.67 -1.28 15.30
C VAL A 251 -2.40 0.07 15.38
N TYR A 252 -3.10 0.34 16.47
CA TYR A 252 -3.72 1.65 16.68
C TYR A 252 -2.72 2.79 16.82
N GLY A 253 -1.55 2.55 17.41
CA GLY A 253 -0.45 3.52 17.35
C GLY A 253 0.09 3.74 15.93
N MET A 254 0.14 2.71 15.09
CA MET A 254 0.45 2.88 13.67
C MET A 254 -0.62 3.72 12.96
N VAL A 255 -1.91 3.49 13.24
CA VAL A 255 -3.02 4.28 12.70
C VAL A 255 -2.93 5.75 13.11
N GLY A 256 -2.67 6.01 14.40
CA GLY A 256 -2.44 7.38 14.90
C GLY A 256 -1.25 8.03 14.21
N ALA A 257 -0.16 7.29 14.04
CA ALA A 257 1.01 7.82 13.34
C ALA A 257 0.70 8.18 11.87
N VAL A 258 0.03 7.28 11.14
CA VAL A 258 -0.38 7.55 9.75
C VAL A 258 -1.34 8.73 9.66
N PHE A 259 -2.29 8.87 10.59
CA PHE A 259 -3.22 9.99 10.61
C PHE A 259 -2.49 11.34 10.64
N VAL A 260 -1.50 11.48 11.52
CA VAL A 260 -0.66 12.69 11.59
C VAL A 260 0.19 12.85 10.32
N ILE A 261 0.86 11.79 9.87
CA ILE A 261 1.73 11.85 8.69
C ILE A 261 0.93 12.28 7.45
N GLN A 262 -0.31 11.82 7.27
CA GLN A 262 -1.16 12.21 6.14
C GLN A 262 -1.60 13.67 6.15
N ILE A 263 -1.59 14.33 7.32
CA ILE A 263 -1.84 15.77 7.43
C ILE A 263 -0.58 16.55 6.99
N TRP A 264 0.61 16.12 7.43
CA TRP A 264 1.88 16.76 7.07
C TRP A 264 2.34 16.44 5.65
N ALA A 265 2.01 15.26 5.14
CA ALA A 265 2.33 14.76 3.80
C ALA A 265 1.06 14.37 3.02
N PRO A 266 0.21 15.33 2.60
CA PRO A 266 -1.08 15.04 1.94
C PRO A 266 -0.98 14.25 0.63
N ARG A 267 0.19 14.32 -0.02
CA ARG A 267 0.52 13.61 -1.27
C ARG A 267 0.91 12.14 -1.04
N TRP A 268 1.21 11.74 0.19
CA TRP A 268 1.49 10.33 0.50
C TRP A 268 0.21 9.50 0.44
N LYS A 269 0.19 8.45 -0.40
CA LYS A 269 -0.99 7.62 -0.68
C LYS A 269 -0.81 6.12 -0.41
N ASP A 270 0.32 5.73 0.16
CA ASP A 270 0.63 4.30 0.36
C ASP A 270 -0.36 3.60 1.30
N VAL A 271 -0.98 4.35 2.21
CA VAL A 271 -2.09 3.87 3.02
C VAL A 271 -3.35 4.63 2.61
N PRO A 272 -4.39 3.97 2.09
CA PRO A 272 -5.62 4.64 1.72
C PRO A 272 -6.27 5.35 2.92
N LYS A 273 -6.70 6.60 2.73
CA LYS A 273 -7.38 7.38 3.77
C LYS A 273 -8.64 6.68 4.30
N SER A 274 -9.34 5.94 3.43
CA SER A 274 -10.53 5.17 3.80
C SER A 274 -10.23 4.10 4.84
N VAL A 275 -9.08 3.42 4.76
CA VAL A 275 -8.67 2.41 5.74
C VAL A 275 -8.42 3.05 7.11
N ILE A 276 -7.75 4.20 7.14
CA ILE A 276 -7.50 4.93 8.40
C ILE A 276 -8.81 5.40 9.04
N TRP A 277 -9.72 5.99 8.26
CA TRP A 277 -11.02 6.40 8.78
C TRP A 277 -11.88 5.22 9.22
N LEU A 278 -11.85 4.10 8.49
CA LEU A 278 -12.53 2.87 8.91
C LEU A 278 -12.01 2.40 10.28
N MET A 279 -10.69 2.38 10.49
CA MET A 279 -10.09 1.96 11.76
C MET A 279 -10.38 2.93 12.90
N ILE A 280 -10.46 4.24 12.64
CA ILE A 280 -10.86 5.24 13.64
C ILE A 280 -12.35 5.11 13.99
N VAL A 281 -13.23 4.91 13.01
CA VAL A 281 -14.65 4.65 13.27
C VAL A 281 -14.82 3.36 14.06
N TRP A 282 -14.11 2.30 13.70
CA TRP A 282 -14.08 1.04 14.45
C TRP A 282 -13.63 1.27 15.91
N LEU A 283 -12.57 2.06 16.14
CA LEU A 283 -12.10 2.42 17.47
C LEU A 283 -13.20 3.06 18.30
N VAL A 284 -13.90 4.03 17.73
CA VAL A 284 -14.99 4.74 18.42
C VAL A 284 -16.12 3.78 18.75
N LEU A 285 -16.54 2.92 17.81
CA LEU A 285 -17.60 1.93 18.02
C LEU A 285 -17.25 0.91 19.11
N CYS A 286 -15.99 0.48 19.19
CA CYS A 286 -15.49 -0.35 20.28
C CYS A 286 -15.50 0.41 21.62
N ALA A 287 -14.95 1.62 21.64
CA ALA A 287 -14.82 2.43 22.85
C ALA A 287 -16.17 2.80 23.50
N ILE A 288 -17.24 2.96 22.71
CA ILE A 288 -18.60 3.21 23.23
C ILE A 288 -19.35 1.91 23.57
N GLY A 289 -18.71 0.74 23.46
CA GLY A 289 -19.28 -0.56 23.85
C GLY A 289 -20.28 -1.18 22.87
N VAL A 290 -20.48 -0.60 21.67
CA VAL A 290 -21.42 -1.13 20.67
C VAL A 290 -21.02 -2.53 20.23
N VAL A 291 -19.72 -2.73 19.95
CA VAL A 291 -19.21 -4.02 19.47
C VAL A 291 -19.25 -5.08 20.57
N GLU A 292 -18.85 -4.72 21.80
CA GLU A 292 -18.89 -5.62 22.95
C GLU A 292 -20.32 -6.12 23.22
N LYS A 293 -21.31 -5.22 23.12
CA LYS A 293 -22.73 -5.56 23.32
C LYS A 293 -23.30 -6.46 22.23
N ILE A 294 -22.94 -6.24 20.97
CA ILE A 294 -23.49 -7.00 19.83
C ILE A 294 -22.87 -8.39 19.72
N PHE A 295 -21.55 -8.48 19.91
CA PHE A 295 -20.80 -9.72 19.66
C PHE A 295 -20.41 -10.47 20.93
N SER A 296 -20.70 -9.91 22.12
CA SER A 296 -20.35 -10.50 23.43
C SER A 296 -18.86 -10.84 23.53
N VAL A 297 -18.00 -9.97 22.99
CA VAL A 297 -16.54 -10.09 23.01
C VAL A 297 -15.94 -9.00 23.89
N GLY A 298 -14.89 -9.33 24.65
CA GLY A 298 -14.12 -8.33 25.41
C GLY A 298 -13.13 -7.61 24.51
N ILE A 299 -13.09 -6.27 24.60
CA ILE A 299 -12.18 -5.44 23.81
C ILE A 299 -11.30 -4.62 24.75
N ALA A 300 -10.00 -4.66 24.50
CA ALA A 300 -9.01 -3.88 25.25
C ALA A 300 -9.03 -2.40 24.84
N ASN A 301 -10.14 -1.69 25.09
CA ASN A 301 -10.38 -0.34 24.60
C ASN A 301 -9.33 0.66 25.13
N ALA A 302 -8.88 0.53 26.38
CA ALA A 302 -7.85 1.39 26.93
C ALA A 302 -6.49 1.15 26.24
N ALA A 303 -6.18 -0.08 25.85
CA ALA A 303 -5.01 -0.38 25.02
C ALA A 303 -5.09 0.31 23.64
N HIS A 304 -6.27 0.26 23.00
CA HIS A 304 -6.46 0.84 21.67
C HIS A 304 -6.37 2.36 21.69
N ILE A 305 -7.07 3.02 22.63
CA ILE A 305 -7.05 4.47 22.79
C ILE A 305 -5.64 4.94 23.18
N GLY A 306 -5.02 4.25 24.14
CA GLY A 306 -3.65 4.54 24.59
C GLY A 306 -2.62 4.40 23.47
N GLY A 307 -2.72 3.32 22.70
CA GLY A 307 -1.89 3.09 21.53
C GLY A 307 -2.06 4.18 20.47
N PHE A 308 -3.30 4.50 20.11
CA PHE A 308 -3.62 5.57 19.15
C PHE A 308 -3.06 6.92 19.59
N ALA A 309 -3.27 7.31 20.86
CA ALA A 309 -2.74 8.55 21.42
C ALA A 309 -1.21 8.61 21.43
N ALA A 310 -0.53 7.51 21.80
CA ALA A 310 0.92 7.42 21.74
C ALA A 310 1.44 7.56 20.30
N GLY A 311 0.77 6.91 19.35
CA GLY A 311 1.08 7.02 17.92
C GLY A 311 0.94 8.43 17.38
N LEU A 312 -0.16 9.12 17.71
CA LEU A 312 -0.37 10.54 17.38
C LEU A 312 0.79 11.39 17.90
N LEU A 313 1.13 11.26 19.18
CA LEU A 313 2.16 12.07 19.82
C LEU A 313 3.55 11.82 19.20
N LEU A 314 3.94 10.56 19.02
CA LEU A 314 5.23 10.19 18.43
C LEU A 314 5.34 10.69 16.99
N ALA A 315 4.27 10.57 16.20
CA ALA A 315 4.28 11.07 14.84
C ALA A 315 4.28 12.60 14.77
N LEU A 316 3.61 13.30 15.70
CA LEU A 316 3.68 14.76 15.80
C LEU A 316 5.13 15.21 16.05
N ILE A 317 5.81 14.59 17.02
CA ILE A 317 7.22 14.86 17.31
C ILE A 317 8.09 14.56 16.09
N PHE A 318 7.91 13.39 15.48
CA PHE A 318 8.65 12.98 14.29
C PHE A 318 8.46 13.96 13.10
N CYS A 319 7.22 14.37 12.83
CA CYS A 319 6.89 15.30 11.75
C CYS A 319 7.44 16.71 12.04
N ALA A 320 7.31 17.20 13.28
CA ALA A 320 7.86 18.48 13.71
C ALA A 320 9.38 18.52 13.59
N ALA A 321 10.06 17.40 13.88
CA ALA A 321 11.50 17.23 13.65
C ALA A 321 11.90 17.09 12.16
N GLY A 322 10.96 17.27 11.23
CA GLY A 322 11.21 17.21 9.78
C GLY A 322 11.20 15.79 9.20
N GLY A 323 10.78 14.79 9.98
CA GLY A 323 10.65 13.40 9.56
C GLY A 323 9.67 13.19 8.40
N ALA A 324 8.64 14.05 8.29
CA ALA A 324 7.64 14.03 7.23
C ALA A 324 8.25 14.05 5.80
N ARG A 325 9.45 14.60 5.63
CA ARG A 325 10.18 14.59 4.35
C ARG A 325 10.39 13.20 3.76
N ARG A 326 10.47 12.16 4.60
CA ARG A 326 10.58 10.75 4.17
C ARG A 326 9.33 10.25 3.43
N TYR A 327 8.22 10.97 3.53
CA TYR A 327 6.92 10.61 2.93
C TYR A 327 6.54 11.52 1.75
N PHE A 328 7.36 12.50 1.38
CA PHE A 328 7.06 13.41 0.27
C PHE A 328 7.37 12.84 -1.12
N SER A 329 8.20 11.80 -1.22
CA SER A 329 8.55 11.21 -2.51
C SER A 329 7.50 10.20 -2.97
N ALA A 330 6.91 10.42 -4.15
CA ALA A 330 6.32 9.35 -4.94
C ALA A 330 7.44 8.33 -5.26
N GLY A 331 7.18 7.04 -5.05
CA GLY A 331 8.21 6.02 -5.16
C GLY A 331 8.86 6.01 -6.54
N HIS A 332 10.19 5.95 -6.58
CA HIS A 332 10.98 4.93 -7.27
C HIS A 332 12.20 4.70 -6.36
N GLY A 333 12.64 3.46 -6.27
CA GLY A 333 13.75 3.07 -5.42
C GLY A 333 14.96 3.98 -5.59
N ARG A 334 15.70 4.19 -4.51
CA ARG A 334 17.07 4.66 -4.56
C ARG A 334 17.88 3.76 -5.49
N THR A 335 18.02 4.15 -6.75
CA THR A 335 19.13 3.81 -7.64
C THR A 335 19.43 5.02 -8.52
N ALA A 336 19.73 6.15 -7.89
CA ALA A 336 20.35 7.31 -8.53
C ALA A 336 21.70 7.63 -7.87
N GLU A 337 22.38 6.60 -7.37
CA GLU A 337 23.70 6.70 -6.75
C GLU A 337 24.68 5.68 -7.35
N ALA A 338 24.44 5.25 -8.60
CA ALA A 338 25.33 4.35 -9.35
C ALA A 338 25.67 4.86 -10.76
N ILE A 339 25.35 6.11 -11.11
CA ILE A 339 25.69 6.72 -12.42
C ILE A 339 26.53 8.01 -12.23
N SER A 340 27.42 8.04 -11.23
CA SER A 340 28.45 9.09 -11.16
C SER A 340 29.88 8.58 -11.00
N ASP A 341 30.11 7.27 -11.13
CA ASP A 341 31.43 6.68 -10.84
C ASP A 341 32.04 5.84 -11.98
N SER A 342 31.48 5.91 -13.20
CA SER A 342 32.08 5.27 -14.39
C SER A 342 32.50 6.25 -15.48
N ARG A 343 32.60 7.55 -15.15
CA ARG A 343 33.12 8.57 -16.07
C ARG A 343 34.43 9.18 -15.57
N LYS A 344 35.27 8.37 -14.93
CA LYS A 344 36.70 8.61 -14.75
C LYS A 344 37.38 7.24 -14.71
N GLU A 345 37.99 6.88 -15.83
CA GLU A 345 39.14 5.96 -16.01
C GLU A 345 38.99 5.11 -17.28
N PHE A 346 39.93 5.36 -18.19
CA PHE A 346 40.24 4.74 -19.49
C PHE A 346 39.36 5.08 -20.70
#